data_AF-Q93MJ3-F1
#
_entry.id   AF-Q93MJ3-F1
#
_cell.length_a   1.000
_cell.length_b   1.000
_cell.length_c   1.000
_cell.angle_alpha   90.00
_cell.angle_beta   90.00
_cell.angle_gamma   90.00
#
_symmetry.space_group_name_H-M   'P 1'
#
loop_
_entity.id
_entity.type
_entity.pdbx_description
1 polymer ?
#
loop_
_entity_poly.entity_id
_entity_poly.type
_entity_poly.pdbx_seq_one_letter_code
_entity_poly.pdbx_strand_id
1 'polypeptide(L)'
;MDNPLESTRLHCVECGMQLFYAGVGRKPRYCSQTCRSRAWEKRRAAREGLISQEVVDRPVEVYKPIDAEQVAQWLSGHPRRLSAVLKLLEWTDEHLEVFRRGLEQSTEELSLIPTAEKERLESASQKAFRFKHDLASWQRRLRTQREENAALRQELEQCKSVKVPTPVAEKRHPAEVAPMPTFSGEAKTVKVEGQQVTVPARWSRKQIRQWMRSNGR
;
A
#
# COMPACT_ATOMS: atom_id res chain seq x y z
N MET A 1 22.77 0.73 37.16
CA MET A 1 22.39 2.13 37.49
C MET A 1 21.44 2.04 38.66
N ASP A 2 22.01 1.82 39.86
CA ASP A 2 21.24 1.69 41.10
C ASP A 2 20.60 3.03 41.43
N ASN A 3 19.27 3.04 41.48
CA ASN A 3 18.50 4.19 41.94
C ASN A 3 18.66 4.24 43.47
N PRO A 4 19.40 5.21 44.05
CA PRO A 4 19.52 5.27 45.49
C PRO A 4 18.14 5.64 46.03
N LEU A 5 17.54 4.67 46.72
CA LEU A 5 16.33 4.77 47.52
C LEU A 5 16.12 6.20 47.99
N GLU A 6 15.07 6.85 47.47
CA GLU A 6 14.49 8.04 48.09
C GLU A 6 14.36 7.72 49.58
N SER A 7 15.31 8.24 50.37
CA SER A 7 15.25 8.11 51.81
C SER A 7 14.03 8.92 52.24
N THR A 8 12.88 8.24 52.32
CA THR A 8 11.64 8.86 52.79
C THR A 8 11.96 9.44 54.14
N ARG A 9 12.09 10.76 54.23
CA ARG A 9 12.38 11.46 55.47
C ARG A 9 11.27 11.07 56.44
N LEU A 10 11.61 10.26 57.43
CA LEU A 10 10.67 9.84 58.45
C LEU A 10 10.44 11.04 59.35
N HIS A 11 9.19 11.31 59.69
CA HIS A 11 8.83 12.39 60.61
C HIS A 11 8.03 11.79 61.76
N CYS A 12 8.22 12.35 62.95
CA CYS A 12 7.42 11.99 64.11
C CYS A 12 5.96 12.37 63.84
N VAL A 13 5.05 11.41 64.00
CA VAL A 13 3.61 11.65 63.79
C VAL A 13 3.03 12.68 64.77
N GLU A 14 3.65 12.86 65.94
CA GLU A 14 3.16 13.75 67.00
C GLU A 14 3.72 15.17 66.92
N CYS A 15 5.03 15.31 66.73
CA CYS A 15 5.72 16.62 66.78
C CYS A 15 6.33 17.05 65.44
N GLY A 16 6.24 16.24 64.39
CA GLY A 16 6.81 16.53 63.07
C GLY A 16 8.34 16.44 62.98
N MET A 17 9.05 16.19 64.08
CA MET A 17 10.51 16.12 64.09
C MET A 17 11.03 15.04 63.13
N GLN A 18 12.05 15.38 62.35
CA GLN A 18 12.70 14.42 61.44
C GLN A 18 13.37 13.29 62.25
N LEU A 19 13.09 12.06 61.85
CA LEU A 19 13.63 10.84 62.42
C LEU A 19 14.75 10.32 61.52
N PHE A 20 15.92 10.13 62.12
CA PHE A 20 17.03 9.45 61.48
C PHE A 20 16.98 7.97 61.86
N TYR A 21 16.86 7.10 60.85
CA TYR A 21 16.82 5.65 61.06
C TYR A 21 17.75 4.97 60.05
N ALA A 22 18.81 4.33 60.56
CA ALA A 22 19.82 3.62 59.77
C ALA A 22 19.81 2.10 60.00
N GLY A 23 18.69 1.55 60.51
CA GLY A 23 18.55 0.11 60.79
C GLY A 23 17.76 -0.64 59.71
N VAL A 24 17.80 -1.98 59.77
CA VAL A 24 17.09 -2.90 58.85
C VAL A 24 15.74 -3.37 59.44
N GLY A 25 15.35 -2.86 60.61
CA GLY A 25 14.14 -3.25 61.34
C GLY A 25 12.93 -2.36 61.09
N ARG A 26 11.92 -2.47 61.96
CA ARG A 26 10.71 -1.64 61.89
C ARG A 26 11.07 -0.17 62.07
N LYS A 27 10.71 0.65 61.07
CA LYS A 27 10.88 2.10 61.10
C LYS A 27 10.11 2.72 62.28
N PRO A 28 10.73 3.54 63.13
CA PRO A 28 10.04 4.20 64.24
C PRO A 28 9.03 5.24 63.73
N ARG A 29 7.86 5.31 64.37
CA ARG A 29 6.81 6.32 64.05
C ARG A 29 6.88 7.57 64.93
N TYR A 30 7.58 7.49 66.06
CA TYR A 30 7.70 8.55 67.05
C TYR A 30 9.18 8.77 67.40
N CYS A 31 9.58 10.00 67.72
CA CYS A 31 10.96 10.31 68.11
C CYS A 31 11.31 9.84 69.52
N SER A 32 10.32 9.59 70.37
CA SER A 32 10.51 9.30 71.80
C SER A 32 9.28 8.64 72.41
N GLN A 33 9.47 8.02 73.58
CA GLN A 33 8.38 7.45 74.37
C GLN A 33 7.39 8.53 74.83
N THR A 34 7.86 9.76 75.09
CA THR A 34 6.98 10.88 75.47
C THR A 34 6.04 11.28 74.34
N CYS A 35 6.53 11.37 73.10
CA CYS A 35 5.68 11.60 71.92
C CYS A 35 4.68 10.46 71.69
N ARG A 36 5.08 9.22 72.00
CA ARG A 36 4.16 8.08 71.93
C ARG A 36 3.04 8.18 72.96
N SER A 37 3.35 8.57 74.21
CA SER A 37 2.35 8.78 75.25
C SER A 37 1.40 9.93 74.92
N ARG A 38 1.92 11.08 74.48
CA ARG A 38 1.10 12.23 74.04
C ARG A 38 0.16 11.87 72.89
N ALA A 39 0.66 11.14 71.89
CA ALA A 39 -0.17 10.66 70.79
C ALA A 39 -1.24 9.65 71.24
N TRP A 40 -1.01 8.89 72.32
CA TRP A 40 -2.02 8.02 72.91
C TRP A 40 -3.07 8.83 73.68
N GLU A 41 -2.65 9.79 74.50
CA GLU A 41 -3.55 10.68 75.25
C GLU A 41 -4.44 11.50 74.32
N LYS A 42 -3.88 12.09 73.25
CA LYS A 42 -4.67 12.81 72.23
C LYS A 42 -5.73 11.91 71.57
N ARG A 43 -5.36 10.68 71.19
CA ARG A 43 -6.33 9.72 70.61
C ARG A 43 -7.38 9.28 71.63
N ARG A 44 -7.01 9.16 72.90
CA ARG A 44 -7.95 8.85 73.98
C ARG A 44 -8.94 10.00 74.19
N ALA A 45 -8.45 11.22 74.32
CA ALA A 45 -9.27 12.42 74.46
C ALA A 45 -10.19 12.64 73.25
N ALA A 46 -9.69 12.40 72.03
CA ALA A 46 -10.49 12.46 70.81
C ALA A 46 -11.58 11.37 70.75
N ARG A 47 -11.39 10.21 71.38
CA ARG A 47 -12.40 9.15 71.50
C ARG A 47 -13.44 9.49 72.57
N GLU A 48 -13.01 10.11 73.66
CA GLU A 48 -13.86 10.59 74.75
C GLU A 48 -14.60 11.90 74.36
N GLY A 49 -14.41 12.41 73.14
CA GLY A 49 -15.08 13.61 72.61
C GLY A 49 -14.53 14.93 73.16
N LEU A 50 -13.40 14.90 73.87
CA LEU A 50 -12.77 16.06 74.50
C LEU A 50 -11.97 16.94 73.53
N ILE A 51 -11.70 16.45 72.31
CA ILE A 51 -10.94 17.15 71.27
C ILE A 51 -11.61 16.94 69.92
N SER A 52 -11.70 18.01 69.11
CA SER A 52 -12.21 17.95 67.73
C SER A 52 -11.27 17.15 66.82
N GLN A 53 -11.81 16.17 66.09
CA GLN A 53 -11.08 15.45 65.05
C GLN A 53 -11.27 16.17 63.71
N GLU A 54 -10.17 16.55 63.07
CA GLU A 54 -10.17 17.00 61.68
C GLU A 54 -10.08 15.78 60.77
N VAL A 55 -11.16 15.48 60.06
CA VAL A 55 -11.18 14.42 59.04
C VAL A 55 -10.63 15.03 57.76
N VAL A 56 -9.41 14.64 57.40
CA VAL A 56 -8.78 15.05 56.14
C VAL A 56 -9.12 14.00 55.08
N ASP A 57 -10.03 14.36 54.17
CA ASP A 57 -10.33 13.54 53.00
C ASP A 57 -9.12 13.53 52.07
N ARG A 58 -8.45 12.38 52.00
CA ARG A 58 -7.37 12.17 51.03
C ARG A 58 -7.97 11.50 49.79
N PRO A 59 -8.05 12.19 48.64
CA PRO A 59 -8.50 11.55 47.41
C PRO A 59 -7.50 10.44 47.06
N VAL A 60 -7.98 9.20 47.03
CA VAL A 60 -7.25 8.06 46.49
C VAL A 60 -7.79 7.84 45.09
N GLU A 61 -6.95 8.07 44.08
CA GLU A 61 -7.29 7.70 42.70
C GLU A 61 -7.30 6.17 42.60
N VAL A 62 -8.49 5.59 42.58
CA VAL A 62 -8.69 4.17 42.34
C VAL A 62 -8.81 3.95 40.83
N TYR A 63 -7.94 3.10 40.28
CA TYR A 63 -8.03 2.68 38.88
C TYR A 63 -9.37 1.97 38.65
N LYS A 64 -10.21 2.54 37.78
CA LYS A 64 -11.43 1.86 37.31
C LYS A 64 -11.05 0.99 36.12
N PRO A 65 -11.28 -0.34 36.16
CA PRO A 65 -11.09 -1.17 34.99
C PRO A 65 -12.04 -0.69 33.88
N ILE A 66 -11.51 -0.58 32.67
CA ILE A 66 -12.29 -0.23 31.49
C ILE A 66 -13.17 -1.45 31.16
N ASP A 67 -14.47 -1.23 31.11
CA ASP A 67 -15.46 -2.25 30.78
C ASP A 67 -15.53 -2.49 29.27
N ALA A 68 -15.77 -3.73 28.85
CA ALA A 68 -15.87 -4.10 27.44
C ALA A 68 -16.99 -3.33 26.72
N GLU A 69 -18.10 -3.09 27.42
CA GLU A 69 -19.23 -2.30 26.89
C GLU A 69 -18.82 -0.85 26.61
N GLN A 70 -18.01 -0.26 27.48
CA GLN A 70 -17.49 1.10 27.30
C GLN A 70 -16.55 1.19 26.09
N VAL A 71 -15.73 0.16 25.88
CA VAL A 71 -14.88 0.07 24.68
C VAL A 71 -15.74 -0.08 23.42
N ALA A 72 -16.74 -0.95 23.43
CA ALA A 72 -17.65 -1.14 22.31
C ALA A 72 -18.38 0.17 21.96
N GLN A 73 -18.92 0.88 22.96
CA GLN A 73 -19.57 2.17 22.76
C GLN A 73 -18.59 3.21 22.19
N TRP A 74 -17.36 3.27 22.69
CA TRP A 74 -16.33 4.20 22.19
C TRP A 74 -15.91 3.92 20.74
N LEU A 75 -15.93 2.65 20.32
CA LEU A 75 -15.63 2.19 18.97
C LEU A 75 -16.81 2.35 17.99
N SER A 76 -18.05 2.32 18.50
CA SER A 76 -19.27 2.39 17.68
C SER A 76 -19.29 3.64 16.78
N GLY A 77 -19.67 3.47 15.50
CA GLY A 77 -19.77 4.57 14.53
C GLY A 77 -18.45 5.23 14.10
N HIS A 78 -17.29 4.75 14.59
CA HIS A 78 -16.00 5.38 14.37
C HIS A 78 -14.95 4.42 13.77
N PRO A 79 -15.02 4.13 12.45
CA PRO A 79 -14.18 3.12 11.80
C PRO A 79 -12.68 3.41 11.90
N ARG A 80 -12.29 4.68 11.98
CA ARG A 80 -10.87 5.07 12.16
C ARG A 80 -10.32 4.62 13.52
N ARG A 81 -11.11 4.74 14.59
CA ARG A 81 -10.70 4.30 15.94
C ARG A 81 -10.52 2.79 15.97
N LEU A 82 -11.49 2.06 15.42
CA LEU A 82 -11.38 0.62 15.25
C LEU A 82 -10.11 0.25 14.47
N SER A 83 -9.87 0.90 13.32
CA SER A 83 -8.67 0.62 12.53
C SER A 83 -7.35 0.89 13.28
N ALA A 84 -7.32 1.88 14.18
CA ALA A 84 -6.14 2.19 14.97
C ALA A 84 -5.90 1.14 16.05
N VAL A 85 -6.96 0.71 16.75
CA VAL A 85 -6.89 -0.37 17.74
C VAL A 85 -6.42 -1.67 17.08
N LEU A 86 -7.03 -2.06 15.95
CA LEU A 86 -6.65 -3.28 15.23
C LEU A 86 -5.18 -3.27 14.77
N LYS A 87 -4.61 -2.09 14.47
CA LYS A 87 -3.19 -1.95 14.09
C LYS A 87 -2.22 -2.06 15.26
N LEU A 88 -2.64 -1.60 16.43
CA LEU A 88 -1.81 -1.59 17.64
C LEU A 88 -1.95 -2.88 18.45
N LEU A 89 -3.00 -3.67 18.19
CA LEU A 89 -3.19 -4.96 18.83
C LEU A 89 -2.08 -5.93 18.38
N GLU A 90 -1.40 -6.54 19.33
CA GLU A 90 -0.52 -7.68 19.07
C GLU A 90 -1.40 -8.92 18.87
N TRP A 91 -1.58 -9.30 17.60
CA TRP A 91 -2.42 -10.44 17.23
C TRP A 91 -1.71 -11.76 17.54
N THR A 92 -2.32 -12.59 18.36
CA THR A 92 -1.97 -14.00 18.49
C THR A 92 -2.83 -14.82 17.53
N ASP A 93 -2.38 -16.04 17.18
CA ASP A 93 -3.16 -16.94 16.33
C ASP A 93 -4.55 -17.26 16.94
N GLU A 94 -4.62 -17.34 18.27
CA GLU A 94 -5.87 -17.55 18.99
C GLU A 94 -6.81 -16.33 18.86
N HIS A 95 -6.29 -15.11 18.95
CA HIS A 95 -7.07 -13.89 18.72
C HIS A 95 -7.61 -13.81 17.29
N LEU A 96 -6.80 -14.19 16.30
CA LEU A 96 -7.21 -14.22 14.90
C LEU A 96 -8.31 -15.26 14.66
N GLU A 97 -8.20 -16.44 15.28
CA GLU A 97 -9.19 -17.52 15.12
C GLU A 97 -10.53 -17.18 15.79
N VAL A 98 -10.49 -16.58 16.99
CA VAL A 98 -11.69 -16.09 17.68
C VAL A 98 -12.34 -14.97 16.89
N PHE A 99 -11.55 -14.03 16.36
CA PHE A 99 -12.05 -12.95 15.53
C PHE A 99 -12.70 -13.46 14.23
N ARG A 100 -12.05 -14.42 13.56
CA ARG A 100 -12.60 -15.06 12.35
C ARG A 100 -13.94 -15.74 12.64
N ARG A 101 -14.00 -16.58 13.68
CA ARG A 101 -15.25 -17.25 14.09
C ARG A 101 -16.35 -16.25 14.44
N GLY A 102 -16.00 -15.15 15.13
CA GLY A 102 -16.95 -14.08 15.45
C GLY A 102 -17.51 -13.40 14.20
N LEU A 103 -16.68 -13.13 13.19
CA LEU A 103 -17.13 -12.58 11.91
C LEU A 103 -18.01 -13.56 11.12
N GLU A 104 -17.64 -14.84 11.11
CA GLU A 104 -18.41 -15.89 10.42
C GLU A 104 -19.78 -16.16 11.07
N GLN A 105 -19.87 -15.97 12.40
CA GLN A 105 -21.10 -16.17 13.17
C GLN A 105 -21.93 -14.88 13.34
N SER A 106 -21.44 -13.74 12.84
CA SER A 106 -22.14 -12.46 12.92
C SER A 106 -23.47 -12.54 12.18
N THR A 107 -24.56 -12.19 12.88
CA THR A 107 -25.90 -12.06 12.28
C THR A 107 -26.09 -10.73 11.56
N GLU A 108 -25.18 -9.77 11.74
CA GLU A 108 -25.15 -8.52 10.98
C GLU A 108 -24.40 -8.72 9.67
N GLU A 109 -24.97 -8.25 8.55
CA GLU A 109 -24.32 -8.24 7.24
C GLU A 109 -23.11 -7.29 7.25
N LEU A 110 -21.96 -7.78 7.74
CA LEU A 110 -20.67 -7.09 7.71
C LEU A 110 -20.03 -7.20 6.32
N SER A 111 -20.78 -6.86 5.27
CA SER A 111 -20.19 -6.71 3.93
C SER A 111 -19.48 -5.35 3.84
N LEU A 112 -18.25 -5.28 4.37
CA LEU A 112 -17.36 -4.12 4.19
C LEU A 112 -17.07 -3.82 2.71
N ILE A 113 -17.30 -4.80 1.85
CA ILE A 113 -17.26 -4.71 0.40
C ILE A 113 -18.62 -5.19 -0.10
N PRO A 114 -19.41 -4.33 -0.77
CA PRO A 114 -20.65 -4.76 -1.41
C PRO A 114 -20.39 -6.01 -2.27
N THR A 115 -21.29 -6.99 -2.27
CA THR A 115 -21.14 -8.23 -3.05
C THR A 115 -20.80 -7.96 -4.52
N ALA A 116 -21.43 -6.96 -5.13
CA ALA A 116 -21.12 -6.50 -6.48
C ALA A 116 -19.67 -6.02 -6.65
N GLU A 117 -19.09 -5.36 -5.64
CA GLU A 117 -17.71 -4.90 -5.64
C GLU A 117 -16.73 -6.07 -5.49
N LYS A 118 -17.07 -7.07 -4.66
CA LYS A 118 -16.31 -8.31 -4.53
C LYS A 118 -16.26 -9.08 -5.86
N GLU A 119 -17.40 -9.29 -6.50
CA GLU A 119 -17.50 -9.95 -7.81
C GLU A 119 -16.72 -9.19 -8.89
N ARG A 120 -16.75 -7.85 -8.86
CA ARG A 120 -15.96 -7.00 -9.74
C ARG A 120 -14.46 -7.22 -9.56
N LEU A 121 -13.98 -7.27 -8.31
CA LEU A 121 -12.57 -7.48 -7.98
C LEU A 121 -12.10 -8.88 -8.37
N GLU A 122 -12.90 -9.91 -8.10
CA GLU A 122 -12.60 -11.29 -8.51
C GLU A 122 -12.55 -11.41 -10.04
N SER A 123 -13.51 -10.81 -10.74
CA SER A 123 -13.53 -10.73 -12.20
C SER A 123 -12.31 -9.98 -12.76
N ALA A 124 -11.90 -8.88 -12.12
CA ALA A 124 -10.71 -8.12 -12.51
C ALA A 124 -9.42 -8.93 -12.31
N SER A 125 -9.32 -9.67 -11.20
CA SER A 125 -8.20 -10.57 -10.90
C SER A 125 -8.08 -11.67 -11.95
N GLN A 126 -9.20 -12.34 -12.28
CA GLN A 126 -9.23 -13.37 -13.31
C GLN A 126 -8.84 -12.84 -14.70
N LYS A 127 -9.30 -11.63 -15.06
CA LYS A 127 -8.90 -10.96 -16.30
C LYS A 127 -7.41 -10.64 -16.32
N ALA A 128 -6.86 -10.10 -15.23
CA ALA A 128 -5.44 -9.77 -15.12
C ALA A 128 -4.56 -11.03 -15.26
N PHE A 129 -4.99 -12.17 -14.70
CA PHE A 129 -4.31 -13.45 -14.88
C PHE A 129 -4.26 -13.87 -16.36
N ARG A 130 -5.41 -13.83 -17.05
CA ARG A 130 -5.49 -14.15 -18.49
C ARG A 130 -4.60 -13.23 -19.33
N PHE A 131 -4.67 -11.92 -19.09
CA PHE A 131 -3.83 -10.95 -19.82
C PHE A 131 -2.32 -11.19 -19.62
N LYS A 132 -1.89 -11.56 -18.40
CA LYS A 132 -0.49 -11.91 -18.16
C LYS A 132 -0.06 -13.14 -18.97
N HIS A 133 -0.90 -14.16 -19.03
CA HIS A 133 -0.64 -15.36 -19.83
C HIS A 133 -0.55 -15.03 -21.33
N ASP A 134 -1.48 -14.22 -21.84
CA ASP A 134 -1.49 -13.80 -23.24
C ASP A 134 -0.26 -12.94 -23.57
N LEU A 135 0.13 -12.01 -22.69
CA LEU A 135 1.33 -11.20 -22.88
C LEU A 135 2.58 -12.07 -23.02
N ALA A 136 2.72 -13.13 -22.21
CA ALA A 136 3.83 -14.06 -22.29
C ALA A 136 3.82 -14.89 -23.60
N SER A 137 2.65 -15.21 -24.15
CA SER A 137 2.54 -15.90 -25.44
C SER A 137 2.91 -14.95 -26.60
N TRP A 138 2.44 -13.70 -26.56
CA TRP A 138 2.79 -12.67 -27.54
C TRP A 138 4.27 -12.34 -27.52
N GLN A 139 4.89 -12.22 -26.35
CA GLN A 139 6.33 -11.98 -26.22
C GLN A 139 7.16 -13.11 -26.83
N ARG A 140 6.76 -14.38 -26.64
CA ARG A 140 7.41 -15.52 -27.28
C ARG A 140 7.30 -15.45 -28.80
N ARG A 141 6.09 -15.23 -29.32
CA ARG A 141 5.87 -15.11 -30.77
C ARG A 141 6.67 -13.97 -31.39
N LEU A 142 6.74 -12.82 -30.73
CA LEU A 142 7.54 -11.69 -31.20
C LEU A 142 9.04 -12.01 -31.23
N ARG A 143 9.54 -12.78 -30.26
CA ARG A 143 10.94 -13.23 -30.25
C ARG A 143 11.23 -14.13 -31.44
N THR A 144 10.41 -15.16 -31.67
CA THR A 144 10.54 -16.07 -32.81
C THR A 144 10.52 -15.30 -34.13
N GLN A 145 9.56 -14.39 -34.32
CA GLN A 145 9.49 -13.56 -35.53
C GLN A 145 10.73 -12.69 -35.72
N ARG A 146 11.34 -12.19 -34.64
CA ARG A 146 12.58 -11.40 -34.73
C ARG A 146 13.77 -12.25 -35.14
N GLU A 147 13.87 -13.47 -34.60
CA GLU A 147 14.91 -14.44 -34.97
C GLU A 147 14.78 -14.85 -36.44
N GLU A 148 13.57 -15.20 -36.90
CA GLU A 148 13.28 -15.51 -38.30
C GLU A 148 13.61 -14.34 -39.24
N ASN A 149 13.19 -13.12 -38.90
CA ASN A 149 13.51 -11.94 -39.69
C ASN A 149 15.02 -11.64 -39.72
N ALA A 150 15.74 -11.92 -38.63
CA ALA A 150 17.18 -11.75 -38.59
C ALA A 150 17.88 -12.78 -39.49
N ALA A 151 17.45 -14.05 -39.47
CA ALA A 151 17.96 -15.11 -40.34
C ALA A 151 17.74 -14.77 -41.82
N LEU A 152 16.51 -14.41 -42.20
CA LEU A 152 16.20 -14.02 -43.59
C LEU A 152 17.04 -12.82 -44.06
N ARG A 153 17.31 -11.85 -43.18
CA ARG A 153 18.19 -10.72 -43.51
C ARG A 153 19.64 -11.18 -43.73
N GLN A 154 20.14 -12.11 -42.94
CA GLN A 154 21.46 -12.69 -43.13
C GLN A 154 21.54 -13.48 -44.44
N GLU A 155 20.54 -14.29 -44.78
CA GLU A 155 20.45 -15.01 -46.05
C GLU A 155 20.45 -14.05 -47.25
N LEU A 156 19.65 -12.98 -47.20
CA LEU A 156 19.64 -11.96 -48.25
C LEU A 156 21.00 -11.30 -48.42
N GLU A 157 21.72 -11.03 -47.33
CA GLU A 157 23.06 -10.45 -47.39
C GLU A 157 24.09 -11.44 -47.92
N GLN A 158 23.98 -12.72 -47.57
CA GLN A 158 24.79 -13.79 -48.13
C GLN A 158 24.56 -13.93 -49.63
N CYS A 159 23.30 -13.97 -50.10
CA CYS A 159 22.96 -14.02 -51.52
C CYS A 159 23.46 -12.80 -52.30
N LYS A 160 23.54 -11.62 -51.67
CA LYS A 160 24.18 -10.44 -52.28
C LYS A 160 25.71 -10.54 -52.31
N SER A 161 26.32 -11.20 -51.32
CA SER A 161 27.78 -11.35 -51.23
C SER A 161 28.34 -12.47 -52.13
N VAL A 162 27.52 -13.47 -52.49
CA VAL A 162 27.84 -14.44 -53.55
C VAL A 162 27.84 -13.69 -54.88
N LYS A 163 29.04 -13.26 -55.29
CA LYS A 163 29.31 -12.65 -56.60
C LYS A 163 28.76 -13.55 -57.71
N VAL A 164 27.71 -13.08 -58.37
CA VAL A 164 27.37 -13.50 -59.74
C VAL A 164 28.64 -13.32 -60.58
N PRO A 165 29.12 -14.34 -61.33
CA PRO A 165 30.18 -14.14 -62.30
C PRO A 165 29.72 -13.06 -63.27
N THR A 166 30.51 -12.00 -63.40
CA THR A 166 30.28 -10.91 -64.34
C THR A 166 29.94 -11.50 -65.71
N PRO A 167 28.72 -11.34 -66.24
CA PRO A 167 28.49 -11.71 -67.62
C PRO A 167 29.27 -10.69 -68.46
N VAL A 168 30.11 -11.23 -69.34
CA VAL A 168 30.81 -10.50 -70.39
C VAL A 168 29.85 -9.54 -71.07
N ALA A 169 30.30 -8.30 -71.23
CA ALA A 169 29.56 -7.22 -71.83
C ALA A 169 29.11 -7.57 -73.25
N GLU A 170 27.86 -8.00 -73.40
CA GLU A 170 27.17 -8.05 -74.68
C GLU A 170 26.31 -6.80 -74.79
N LYS A 171 26.60 -6.02 -75.84
CA LYS A 171 26.07 -4.68 -76.12
C LYS A 171 24.55 -4.63 -75.95
N ARG A 172 24.06 -3.95 -74.92
CA ARG A 172 22.67 -3.50 -74.86
C ARG A 172 22.56 -2.11 -75.49
N HIS A 173 21.75 -2.07 -76.53
CA HIS A 173 21.23 -0.89 -77.21
C HIS A 173 20.66 0.15 -76.23
N PRO A 174 20.65 1.44 -76.60
CA PRO A 174 20.19 2.51 -75.72
C PRO A 174 18.72 2.30 -75.32
N ALA A 175 18.46 2.64 -74.07
CA ALA A 175 17.20 2.50 -73.35
C ALA A 175 15.96 2.87 -74.20
N GLU A 176 15.14 1.86 -74.47
CA GLU A 176 13.73 2.07 -74.74
C GLU A 176 13.07 2.41 -73.40
N VAL A 177 12.96 3.71 -73.16
CA VAL A 177 12.13 4.29 -72.11
C VAL A 177 10.74 3.67 -72.25
N ALA A 178 10.34 2.87 -71.27
CA ALA A 178 8.98 2.36 -71.20
C ALA A 178 8.01 3.55 -71.35
N PRO A 179 7.10 3.54 -72.34
CA PRO A 179 6.20 4.65 -72.53
C PRO A 179 5.34 4.80 -71.28
N MET A 180 5.48 5.96 -70.64
CA MET A 180 4.46 6.52 -69.78
C MET A 180 3.10 6.29 -70.47
N PRO A 181 2.09 5.73 -69.80
CA PRO A 181 0.78 5.63 -70.41
C PRO A 181 0.28 7.05 -70.67
N THR A 182 0.28 7.43 -71.94
CA THR A 182 -0.37 8.63 -72.46
C THR A 182 -1.86 8.47 -72.21
N PHE A 183 -2.31 8.88 -71.01
CA PHE A 183 -3.72 8.99 -70.71
C PHE A 183 -4.23 10.30 -71.32
N SER A 184 -4.91 10.17 -72.45
CA SER A 184 -5.66 11.24 -73.13
C SER A 184 -6.94 11.58 -72.35
N GLY A 185 -6.78 12.15 -71.16
CA GLY A 185 -7.90 12.58 -70.33
C GLY A 185 -7.40 13.44 -69.19
N GLU A 186 -8.24 14.39 -68.78
CA GLU A 186 -7.95 15.37 -67.73
C GLU A 186 -7.28 14.69 -66.52
N ALA A 187 -6.07 15.15 -66.17
CA ALA A 187 -5.33 14.68 -65.01
C ALA A 187 -5.46 15.72 -63.90
N LYS A 188 -5.56 15.25 -62.64
CA LYS A 188 -5.58 16.12 -61.47
C LYS A 188 -4.39 15.80 -60.58
N THR A 189 -3.73 16.84 -60.08
CA THR A 189 -2.66 16.71 -59.10
C THR A 189 -3.27 16.63 -57.72
N VAL A 190 -2.98 15.54 -56.98
CA VAL A 190 -3.46 15.36 -55.60
C VAL A 190 -2.26 15.30 -54.67
N LYS A 191 -2.30 16.12 -53.61
CA LYS A 191 -1.32 16.06 -52.53
C LYS A 191 -1.72 14.98 -51.54
N VAL A 192 -0.92 13.92 -51.43
CA VAL A 192 -1.13 12.82 -50.48
C VAL A 192 0.18 12.60 -49.73
N GLU A 193 0.14 12.72 -48.40
CA GLU A 193 1.31 12.50 -47.50
C GLU A 193 2.56 13.31 -47.87
N GLY A 194 2.38 14.55 -48.35
CA GLY A 194 3.47 15.49 -48.64
C GLY A 194 4.04 15.40 -50.05
N GLN A 195 3.76 14.33 -50.81
CA GLN A 195 4.13 14.21 -52.23
C GLN A 195 2.95 14.61 -53.15
N GLN A 196 3.28 15.29 -54.24
CA GLN A 196 2.31 15.62 -55.28
C GLN A 196 2.34 14.54 -56.34
N VAL A 197 1.21 13.85 -56.54
CA VAL A 197 1.09 12.78 -57.53
C VAL A 197 0.02 13.16 -58.56
N THR A 198 0.38 13.05 -59.84
CA THR A 198 -0.53 13.28 -60.97
C THR A 198 -1.31 12.00 -61.25
N VAL A 199 -2.63 12.04 -61.04
CA VAL A 199 -3.53 10.90 -61.24
C VAL A 199 -4.66 11.25 -62.21
N PRO A 200 -5.25 10.27 -62.92
CA PRO A 200 -6.39 10.54 -63.80
C PRO A 200 -7.56 11.17 -63.04
N ALA A 201 -8.22 12.19 -63.60
CA ALA A 201 -9.31 12.92 -62.92
C ALA A 201 -10.48 12.01 -62.54
N ARG A 202 -10.76 10.99 -63.38
CA ARG A 202 -11.79 9.96 -63.16
C ARG A 202 -11.54 9.01 -61.98
N TRP A 203 -10.36 9.04 -61.37
CA TRP A 203 -10.07 8.17 -60.23
C TRP A 203 -10.76 8.64 -58.95
N SER A 204 -11.40 7.68 -58.29
CA SER A 204 -11.93 7.84 -56.94
C SER A 204 -10.81 7.84 -55.90
N ARG A 205 -11.06 8.43 -54.72
CA ARG A 205 -10.12 8.44 -53.58
C ARG A 205 -9.68 7.04 -53.14
N LYS A 206 -10.52 6.02 -53.36
CA LYS A 206 -10.22 4.62 -53.01
C LYS A 206 -9.19 4.01 -53.98
N GLN A 207 -9.34 4.29 -55.27
CA GLN A 207 -8.40 3.84 -56.31
C GLN A 207 -7.03 4.50 -56.16
N ILE A 208 -6.99 5.81 -55.87
CA ILE A 208 -5.73 6.52 -55.61
C ILE A 208 -4.97 5.90 -54.43
N ARG A 209 -5.66 5.64 -53.31
CA ARG A 209 -5.06 5.00 -52.12
C ARG A 209 -4.66 3.55 -52.33
N GLN A 210 -5.32 2.82 -53.23
CA GLN A 210 -4.94 1.46 -53.57
C GLN A 210 -3.69 1.44 -54.45
N TRP A 211 -3.65 2.30 -55.46
CA TRP A 211 -2.49 2.46 -56.34
C TRP A 211 -1.25 2.93 -55.58
N MET A 212 -1.39 3.90 -54.67
CA MET A 212 -0.28 4.32 -53.78
C MET A 212 0.24 3.19 -52.90
N ARG A 213 -0.62 2.28 -52.42
CA ARG A 213 -0.18 1.10 -51.66
C ARG A 213 0.56 0.08 -52.51
N SER A 214 0.25 0.01 -53.81
CA SER A 214 0.89 -0.92 -54.74
C SER A 214 2.20 -0.37 -55.32
N ASN A 215 2.34 0.95 -55.47
CA ASN A 215 3.48 1.59 -56.13
C ASN A 215 4.33 2.48 -55.21
N GLY A 216 3.91 2.71 -53.96
CA GLY A 216 4.65 3.48 -52.96
C GLY A 216 5.79 2.65 -52.33
N ARG A 217 6.93 2.60 -53.01
CA ARG A 217 8.25 2.39 -52.42
C ARG A 217 9.20 3.46 -52.91
#